data_AF-A0A7V2EVM7-F1
#
_entry.id   AF-A0A7V2EVM7-F1
#
_cell.length_a   1.000
_cell.length_b   1.000
_cell.length_c   1.000
_cell.angle_alpha   90.00
_cell.angle_beta   90.00
_cell.angle_gamma   90.00
#
_symmetry.space_group_name_H-M   'P 1'
#
loop_
_entity.id
_entity.type
_entity.pdbx_description
1 polymer ?
#
loop_
_entity_poly.entity_id
_entity_poly.type
_entity_poly.pdbx_seq_one_letter_code
_entity_poly.pdbx_strand_id
1 'polypeptide(L)'
;AIAHYPEIIKETRLALQECGRRVGVFLRRRRKAAESERKKAYVQKYIPHIAIALREMLKLSDTQERTIVKQLTDVLERSRS
;
A
#
# COMPACT_ATOMS: atom_id res chain seq x y z
N ALA A 1 -15.86 30.63 -31.18
CA ALA A 1 -15.05 31.04 -30.01
C ALA A 1 -16.00 31.25 -28.84
N ILE A 2 -15.65 30.81 -27.62
CA ILE A 2 -16.45 31.07 -26.42
C ILE A 2 -16.24 32.54 -26.02
N ALA A 3 -17.31 33.26 -25.70
CA ALA A 3 -17.21 34.66 -25.31
C ALA A 3 -16.48 34.82 -23.96
N HIS A 4 -15.55 35.77 -23.87
CA HIS A 4 -14.72 36.04 -22.70
C HIS A 4 -15.47 36.81 -21.58
N TYR A 5 -16.67 36.38 -21.26
CA TYR A 5 -17.39 36.94 -20.11
C TYR A 5 -16.72 36.46 -18.81
N PRO A 6 -16.42 37.36 -17.86
CA PRO A 6 -15.79 37.02 -16.58
C PRO A 6 -16.49 35.86 -15.84
N GLU A 7 -17.80 35.76 -15.97
CA GLU A 7 -18.64 34.73 -15.37
C GLU A 7 -18.39 33.35 -15.97
N ILE A 8 -18.31 33.25 -17.30
CA ILE A 8 -18.02 31.99 -18.01
C ILE A 8 -16.61 31.49 -17.65
N ILE A 9 -15.64 32.39 -17.58
CA ILE A 9 -14.26 32.06 -17.22
C ILE A 9 -14.20 31.56 -15.77
N LYS A 10 -14.91 32.23 -14.86
CA LYS A 10 -15.00 31.84 -13.44
C LYS A 10 -15.60 30.44 -13.30
N GLU A 11 -16.74 30.17 -13.92
CA GLU A 11 -17.40 28.86 -13.82
C GLU A 11 -16.57 27.75 -14.47
N THR A 12 -15.93 28.02 -15.61
CA THR A 12 -15.01 27.06 -16.25
C THR A 12 -13.85 26.71 -15.32
N ARG A 13 -13.27 27.70 -14.62
CA ARG A 13 -12.21 27.47 -13.63
C ARG A 13 -12.71 26.64 -12.45
N LEU A 14 -13.88 26.96 -11.90
CA LEU A 14 -14.46 26.22 -10.77
C LEU A 14 -14.73 24.75 -11.14
N ALA A 15 -15.31 24.51 -12.32
CA ALA A 15 -15.56 23.17 -12.82
C ALA A 15 -14.26 22.36 -12.99
N LEU A 16 -13.20 22.99 -13.53
CA LEU A 16 -11.90 22.34 -13.68
C LEU A 16 -11.26 22.03 -12.31
N GLN A 17 -11.37 22.94 -11.34
CA GLN A 17 -10.87 22.73 -9.99
C GLN A 17 -11.56 21.54 -9.31
N GLU A 18 -12.89 21.41 -9.45
CA GLU A 18 -13.64 20.28 -8.90
C GLU A 18 -13.22 18.95 -9.54
N CYS A 19 -13.10 18.90 -10.86
CA CYS A 19 -12.56 17.74 -11.58
C CYS A 19 -11.15 17.38 -11.08
N GLY A 20 -10.28 18.38 -10.92
CA GLY A 20 -8.93 18.22 -10.37
C GLY A 20 -8.93 17.65 -8.95
N ARG A 21 -9.84 18.10 -8.08
CA ARG A 21 -9.98 17.59 -6.71
C ARG A 21 -10.39 16.13 -6.69
N ARG A 22 -11.36 15.74 -7.52
CA ARG A 22 -11.84 14.35 -7.65
C ARG A 22 -10.73 13.42 -8.13
N VAL A 23 -9.98 13.82 -9.16
CA VAL A 23 -8.82 13.07 -9.65
C VAL A 23 -7.74 12.97 -8.57
N GLY A 24 -7.46 14.05 -7.86
CA GLY A 24 -6.48 14.07 -6.76
C GLY A 24 -6.83 13.06 -5.66
N VAL A 25 -8.09 12.98 -5.25
CA VAL A 25 -8.56 11.98 -4.27
C VAL A 25 -8.36 10.55 -4.80
N PHE A 26 -8.74 10.29 -6.05
CA PHE A 26 -8.57 8.98 -6.67
C PHE A 26 -7.11 8.54 -6.72
N LEU A 27 -6.21 9.41 -7.18
CA LEU A 27 -4.78 9.13 -7.27
C LEU A 27 -4.16 8.87 -5.88
N ARG A 28 -4.54 9.65 -4.87
CA ARG A 28 -4.07 9.45 -3.48
C ARG A 28 -4.48 8.08 -2.94
N ARG A 29 -5.74 7.67 -3.15
CA ARG A 29 -6.23 6.34 -2.75
C ARG A 29 -5.43 5.23 -3.43
N ARG A 30 -5.22 5.35 -4.75
CA ARG A 30 -4.44 4.36 -5.52
C ARG A 30 -2.98 4.29 -5.07
N ARG A 31 -2.35 5.44 -4.80
CA ARG A 31 -0.98 5.49 -4.26
C ARG A 31 -0.90 4.82 -2.89
N LYS A 32 -1.83 5.13 -1.98
CA LYS A 32 -1.87 4.52 -0.64
C LYS A 32 -2.02 3.00 -0.74
N ALA A 33 -2.87 2.49 -1.62
CA ALA A 33 -3.03 1.06 -1.87
C ALA A 33 -1.74 0.41 -2.42
N ALA A 34 -1.08 1.06 -3.38
CA ALA A 34 0.17 0.57 -3.95
C ALA A 34 1.33 0.57 -2.92
N GLU A 35 1.48 1.61 -2.11
CA GLU A 35 2.49 1.65 -1.03
C GLU A 35 2.22 0.57 0.02
N SER A 36 0.96 0.36 0.35
CA SER A 36 0.47 -0.73 1.18
C SER A 36 0.94 -2.10 0.67
N GLU A 37 0.73 -2.36 -0.62
CA GLU A 37 1.07 -3.63 -1.25
C GLU A 37 2.58 -3.83 -1.30
N ARG A 38 3.32 -2.77 -1.66
CA ARG A 38 4.79 -2.78 -1.66
C ARG A 38 5.35 -3.12 -0.29
N LYS A 39 4.81 -2.54 0.78
CA LYS A 39 5.22 -2.86 2.15
C LYS A 39 4.95 -4.32 2.51
N LYS A 40 3.78 -4.85 2.13
CA LYS A 40 3.44 -6.27 2.36
C LYS A 40 4.40 -7.21 1.62
N ALA A 41 4.59 -6.98 0.33
CA ALA A 41 5.51 -7.76 -0.50
C ALA A 41 6.94 -7.71 0.03
N TYR A 42 7.39 -6.55 0.52
CA TYR A 42 8.68 -6.40 1.17
C TYR A 42 8.77 -7.29 2.42
N VAL A 43 7.85 -7.15 3.38
CA VAL A 43 7.87 -7.98 4.61
C VAL A 43 7.82 -9.47 4.28
N GLN A 44 6.94 -9.89 3.36
CA GLN A 44 6.81 -11.29 2.95
C GLN A 44 8.13 -11.86 2.41
N LYS A 45 8.88 -11.07 1.63
CA LYS A 45 10.21 -11.45 1.13
C LYS A 45 11.22 -11.72 2.25
N TYR A 46 11.11 -11.03 3.39
CA TYR A 46 12.06 -11.18 4.50
C TYR A 46 11.68 -12.26 5.52
N ILE A 47 10.44 -12.74 5.53
CA ILE A 47 9.99 -13.78 6.48
C ILE A 47 10.92 -15.01 6.48
N PRO A 48 11.33 -15.58 5.33
CA PRO A 48 12.24 -16.74 5.32
C PRO A 48 13.59 -16.42 5.95
N HIS A 49 14.15 -15.25 5.67
CA HIS A 49 15.44 -14.83 6.22
C HIS A 49 15.39 -14.64 7.74
N ILE A 50 14.28 -14.08 8.25
CA ILE A 50 14.05 -13.93 9.69
C ILE A 50 13.90 -15.30 10.36
N ALA A 51 13.18 -16.24 9.74
CA ALA A 51 13.00 -17.58 10.29
C ALA A 51 14.34 -18.34 10.38
N ILE A 52 15.20 -18.23 9.36
CA ILE A 52 16.55 -18.81 9.37
C ILE A 52 17.38 -18.21 10.52
N ALA A 53 17.39 -16.89 10.67
CA ALA A 53 18.12 -16.24 11.75
C ALA A 53 17.62 -16.68 13.13
N LEU A 54 16.30 -16.80 13.31
CA LEU A 54 15.71 -17.32 14.56
C LEU A 54 16.09 -18.78 14.81
N ARG A 55 16.14 -19.61 13.76
CA ARG A 55 16.61 -21.01 13.86
C ARG A 55 18.04 -21.06 14.39
N GLU A 56 18.93 -20.26 13.83
CA GLU A 56 20.35 -20.21 14.22
C GLU A 56 20.53 -19.70 15.65
N MET A 57 19.86 -18.60 16.01
CA MET A 57 19.98 -17.99 17.33
C MET A 57 19.42 -18.86 18.46
N LEU A 58 18.30 -19.55 18.20
CA LEU A 58 17.58 -20.32 19.21
C LEU A 58 17.79 -21.84 19.09
N LYS A 59 18.65 -22.28 18.16
CA LYS A 59 18.94 -23.70 17.86
C LYS A 59 17.67 -24.52 17.61
N LEU A 60 16.75 -23.97 16.82
CA LEU A 60 15.47 -24.60 16.52
C LEU A 60 15.62 -25.70 15.45
N SER A 61 14.66 -26.62 15.40
CA SER A 61 14.56 -27.61 14.32
C SER A 61 13.97 -27.00 13.04
N ASP A 62 14.18 -27.67 11.92
CA ASP A 62 13.56 -27.30 10.63
C ASP A 62 12.02 -27.30 10.69
N THR A 63 11.42 -28.15 11.52
CA THR A 63 9.96 -28.16 11.73
C THR A 63 9.47 -26.90 12.45
N GLN A 64 10.24 -26.39 13.41
CA GLN A 64 9.96 -25.14 14.10
C GLN A 64 10.17 -23.93 13.19
N GLU A 65 11.23 -23.92 12.38
CA GLU A 65 11.46 -22.87 11.36
C GLU A 65 10.25 -22.74 10.41
N ARG A 66 9.77 -23.86 9.87
CA ARG A 66 8.58 -23.88 8.99
C ARG A 66 7.32 -23.36 9.68
N THR A 67 7.19 -23.67 10.97
CA THR A 67 6.08 -23.18 11.79
C THR A 67 6.16 -21.67 11.98
N ILE A 68 7.35 -21.13 12.24
CA ILE A 68 7.61 -19.68 12.36
C ILE A 68 7.30 -18.96 11.04
N VAL A 69 7.76 -19.48 9.90
CA VAL A 69 7.44 -18.92 8.58
C VAL A 69 5.92 -18.83 8.38
N LYS A 70 5.20 -19.90 8.70
CA LYS A 70 3.74 -19.94 8.61
C LYS A 70 3.08 -18.90 9.52
N GLN A 71 3.48 -18.86 10.80
CA GLN A 71 2.93 -17.92 11.78
C GLN A 71 3.17 -16.46 11.38
N LEU A 72 4.39 -16.12 10.94
CA LEU A 72 4.71 -14.76 10.49
C LEU A 72 3.93 -14.38 9.23
N THR A 73 3.69 -15.34 8.34
CA THR A 73 2.88 -15.13 7.13
C THR A 73 1.41 -14.90 7.51
N ASP A 74 0.86 -15.73 8.40
CA ASP A 74 -0.52 -15.58 8.90
C ASP A 74 -0.73 -14.22 9.59
N VAL A 75 0.24 -13.76 10.39
CA VAL A 75 0.20 -12.45 11.04
C VAL A 75 0.23 -11.31 10.01
N LEU A 76 1.07 -11.42 8.97
CA LEU A 76 1.14 -10.44 7.89
C LEU A 76 -0.19 -10.33 7.13
N GLU A 77 -0.87 -11.45 6.92
CA GLU A 77 -2.19 -11.48 6.27
C GLU A 77 -3.29 -10.88 7.14
N ARG A 78 -3.28 -11.16 8.45
CA ARG A 78 -4.27 -10.63 9.41
C ARG A 78 -4.13 -9.15 9.70
N SER A 79 -2.92 -8.60 9.64
CA SER A 79 -2.64 -7.21 10.05
C SER A 79 -3.46 -6.15 9.31
N ARG A 80 -4.13 -6.48 8.19
CA ARG A 80 -4.88 -5.51 7.36
C ARG A 80 -6.16 -6.06 6.72
N SER A 81 -6.90 -6.89 7.47
CA SER A 81 -8.37 -6.91 7.34
C SER A 81 -8.95 -5.61 7.91
#